data_AF-N1TYC9-F1
#
_entry.id   AF-N1TYC9-F1
#
_cell.length_a   1.000
_cell.length_b   1.000
_cell.length_c   1.000
_cell.angle_alpha   90.00
_cell.angle_beta   90.00
_cell.angle_gamma   90.00
#
_symmetry.space_group_name_H-M   'P 1'
#
loop_
_entity.id
_entity.type
_entity.pdbx_description
1 polymer ?
#
loop_
_entity_poly.entity_id
_entity_poly.type
_entity_poly.pdbx_seq_one_letter_code
_entity_poly.pdbx_strand_id
1 'polypeptide(L)'
;MDIKKSELNPELFDMMKQGQLSTGKILDLIALKELVDRFATTPFIEEDKIAQIKERTGVEPDILTWGDYFQTEIASRYFDKSEIEFKKILETIRFDLISAHLIFSGKPKYFQDSVRGQALISKSIDSTFWTLEDQEAVHLEVLLEYYTQMGIGEKPLTVSDRIWYESFELEKKAV
;
A
#
# COMPACT_ATOMS: atom_id res chain seq x y z
N MET A 1 -20.27 1.07 -15.99
CA MET A 1 -19.45 0.99 -14.76
C MET A 1 -19.61 2.32 -14.07
N ASP A 2 -20.42 2.36 -13.01
CA ASP A 2 -20.52 3.53 -12.16
C ASP A 2 -19.14 3.83 -11.59
N ILE A 3 -18.64 5.03 -11.86
CA ILE A 3 -17.48 5.57 -11.18
C ILE A 3 -17.97 5.83 -9.76
N LYS A 4 -17.82 4.85 -8.86
CA LYS A 4 -17.89 5.11 -7.42
C LYS A 4 -16.89 6.23 -7.18
N LYS A 5 -17.39 7.43 -6.86
CA LYS A 5 -16.53 8.54 -6.43
C LYS A 5 -15.60 7.99 -5.36
N SER A 6 -14.31 8.33 -5.43
CA SER A 6 -13.39 7.98 -4.35
C SER A 6 -13.90 8.68 -3.10
N GLU A 7 -14.47 7.88 -2.21
CA GLU A 7 -15.10 8.33 -0.99
C GLU A 7 -14.31 7.74 0.18
N LEU A 8 -14.45 8.39 1.34
CA LEU A 8 -13.93 7.83 2.58
C LEU A 8 -14.69 6.52 2.86
N ASN A 9 -13.96 5.44 3.15
CA ASN A 9 -14.55 4.15 3.46
C ASN A 9 -15.51 4.27 4.66
N PRO A 10 -16.71 3.66 4.61
CA PRO A 10 -17.69 3.72 5.69
C PRO A 10 -17.15 3.30 7.07
N GLU A 11 -16.18 2.39 7.11
CA GLU A 11 -15.49 1.96 8.33
C GLU A 11 -14.84 3.12 9.09
N LEU A 12 -14.52 4.22 8.40
CA LEU A 12 -13.86 5.39 8.99
C LEU A 12 -14.84 6.48 9.44
N PHE A 13 -16.15 6.30 9.24
CA PHE A 13 -17.15 7.33 9.57
C PHE A 13 -17.20 7.63 11.05
N ASP A 14 -17.01 6.64 11.92
CA ASP A 14 -17.02 6.87 13.35
C ASP A 14 -15.76 7.61 13.82
N MET A 15 -14.59 7.34 13.22
CA MET A 15 -13.37 8.10 13.48
C MET A 15 -13.53 9.58 13.06
N MET A 16 -14.17 9.82 11.91
CA MET A 16 -14.51 11.16 11.45
C MET A 16 -15.46 11.87 12.44
N LYS A 17 -16.54 11.22 12.87
CA LYS A 17 -17.49 11.81 13.85
C LYS A 17 -16.84 12.12 15.20
N GLN A 18 -15.89 11.30 15.62
CA GLN A 18 -15.14 11.49 16.87
C GLN A 18 -14.04 12.56 16.75
N GLY A 19 -13.83 13.15 15.57
CA GLY A 19 -12.80 14.16 15.35
C GLY A 19 -11.37 13.61 15.33
N GLN A 20 -11.21 12.29 15.16
CA GLN A 20 -9.90 11.64 15.08
C GLN A 20 -9.20 11.91 13.73
N LEU A 21 -9.99 12.16 12.69
CA LEU A 21 -9.51 12.50 11.36
C LEU A 21 -9.83 13.97 11.06
N SER A 22 -8.80 14.76 10.81
CA SER A 22 -8.95 16.13 10.33
C SER A 22 -9.43 16.13 8.87
N THR A 23 -9.94 17.27 8.40
CA THR A 23 -10.26 17.44 6.98
C THR A 23 -9.07 17.16 6.06
N GLY A 24 -7.85 17.53 6.49
CA GLY A 24 -6.62 17.27 5.74
C GLY A 24 -6.38 15.77 5.57
N LYS A 25 -6.36 15.03 6.68
CA LYS A 25 -6.21 13.57 6.68
C LYS A 25 -7.28 12.85 5.86
N ILE A 26 -8.53 13.32 5.91
CA ILE A 26 -9.62 12.72 5.11
C ILE A 26 -9.35 12.87 3.61
N LEU A 27 -8.94 14.06 3.15
CA LEU A 27 -8.61 14.28 1.74
C LEU A 27 -7.40 13.46 1.31
N ASP A 28 -6.39 13.40 2.18
CA ASP A 28 -5.18 12.62 1.96
C ASP A 28 -5.47 11.11 1.87
N LEU A 29 -6.38 10.60 2.70
CA LEU A 29 -6.87 9.21 2.68
C LEU A 29 -7.67 8.88 1.40
N ILE A 30 -8.49 9.81 0.92
CA ILE A 30 -9.20 9.67 -0.36
C ILE A 30 -8.19 9.60 -1.51
N ALA A 31 -7.18 10.48 -1.51
CA ALA A 31 -6.12 10.46 -2.51
C ALA A 31 -5.27 9.18 -2.44
N LEU A 32 -4.98 8.66 -1.24
CA LEU A 32 -4.31 7.38 -1.05
C LEU A 32 -5.11 6.25 -1.71
N LYS A 33 -6.42 6.18 -1.47
CA LYS A 33 -7.29 5.17 -2.07
C LYS A 33 -7.20 5.20 -3.60
N GLU A 34 -7.34 6.39 -4.21
CA GLU A 34 -7.24 6.55 -5.66
C GLU A 34 -5.89 6.12 -6.20
N LEU A 35 -4.82 6.48 -5.50
CA LEU A 35 -3.45 6.10 -5.84
C LEU A 35 -3.31 4.58 -5.85
N VAL A 36 -3.69 3.91 -4.75
CA VAL A 36 -3.55 2.45 -4.60
C VAL A 36 -4.41 1.72 -5.63
N ASP A 37 -5.67 2.11 -5.82
CA ASP A 37 -6.58 1.50 -6.78
C ASP A 37 -6.10 1.66 -8.24
N ARG A 38 -5.34 2.71 -8.54
CA ARG A 38 -4.70 2.89 -9.85
C ARG A 38 -3.56 1.90 -10.09
N PHE A 39 -2.78 1.60 -9.05
CA PHE A 39 -1.66 0.64 -9.11
C PHE A 39 -2.14 -0.81 -9.12
N ALA A 40 -3.19 -1.11 -8.36
CA ALA A 40 -3.74 -2.45 -8.30
C ALA A 40 -4.40 -2.88 -9.62
N THR A 41 -4.20 -4.14 -10.00
CA THR A 41 -4.90 -4.79 -11.12
C THR A 41 -5.68 -6.03 -10.68
N THR A 42 -5.39 -6.52 -9.49
CA THR A 42 -6.08 -7.63 -8.83
C THR A 42 -7.06 -7.11 -7.77
N PRO A 43 -8.12 -7.86 -7.46
CA PRO A 43 -9.00 -7.55 -6.34
C PRO A 43 -8.29 -7.76 -5.00
N PHE A 44 -8.73 -7.07 -3.95
CA PHE A 44 -8.28 -7.36 -2.58
C PHE A 44 -8.96 -8.62 -2.01
N ILE A 45 -10.25 -8.80 -2.33
CA ILE A 45 -11.03 -10.00 -2.03
C ILE A 45 -11.62 -10.55 -3.32
N GLU A 46 -11.38 -11.83 -3.59
CA GLU A 46 -11.98 -12.55 -4.71
C GLU A 46 -13.52 -12.56 -4.64
N GLU A 47 -14.19 -12.53 -5.79
CA GLU A 47 -15.65 -12.44 -5.87
C GLU A 47 -16.37 -13.63 -5.20
N ASP A 48 -15.78 -14.82 -5.27
CA ASP A 48 -16.30 -16.03 -4.62
C ASP A 48 -16.30 -15.91 -3.10
N LYS A 49 -15.28 -15.29 -2.52
CA LYS A 49 -15.19 -15.00 -1.09
C LYS A 49 -16.17 -13.91 -0.68
N ILE A 50 -16.37 -12.87 -1.50
CA ILE A 50 -17.39 -11.84 -1.25
C ILE A 50 -18.78 -12.50 -1.18
N ALA A 51 -19.08 -13.39 -2.12
CA ALA A 51 -20.34 -14.14 -2.13
C ALA A 51 -20.51 -15.01 -0.87
N GLN A 52 -19.46 -15.73 -0.46
CA GLN A 52 -19.47 -16.54 0.76
C GLN A 52 -19.66 -15.71 2.04
N ILE A 53 -19.04 -14.53 2.12
CA ILE A 53 -19.22 -13.61 3.25
C ILE A 53 -20.68 -13.14 3.29
N LYS A 54 -21.20 -12.67 2.16
CA LYS A 54 -22.59 -12.18 2.04
C LYS A 54 -23.61 -13.27 2.38
N GLU A 55 -23.38 -14.51 1.98
CA GLU A 55 -24.23 -15.65 2.33
C GLU A 55 -24.24 -15.90 3.84
N ARG A 56 -23.10 -15.75 4.51
CA ARG A 56 -22.94 -16.02 5.95
C ARG A 56 -23.42 -14.88 6.84
N THR A 57 -23.20 -13.63 6.45
CA THR A 57 -23.44 -12.44 7.29
C THR A 57 -24.66 -11.64 6.86
N GLY A 58 -25.16 -11.86 5.64
CA GLY A 58 -26.25 -11.09 5.03
C GLY A 58 -25.82 -9.75 4.43
N VAL A 59 -24.54 -9.37 4.54
CA VAL A 59 -24.01 -8.08 4.06
C VAL A 59 -22.67 -8.26 3.34
N GLU A 60 -22.39 -7.38 2.37
CA GLU A 60 -21.06 -7.32 1.73
C GLU A 60 -20.04 -6.67 2.68
N PRO A 61 -18.76 -7.05 2.61
CA PRO A 61 -17.72 -6.36 3.36
C PRO A 61 -17.51 -4.94 2.87
N ASP A 62 -17.23 -4.00 3.78
CA ASP A 62 -16.96 -2.60 3.44
C ASP A 62 -15.57 -2.38 2.81
N ILE A 63 -14.65 -3.33 3.00
CA ILE A 63 -13.31 -3.33 2.39
C ILE A 63 -13.33 -4.26 1.18
N LEU A 64 -13.33 -3.70 -0.03
CA LEU A 64 -13.43 -4.47 -1.29
C LEU A 64 -12.18 -4.34 -2.16
N THR A 65 -11.56 -3.16 -2.19
CA THR A 65 -10.36 -2.90 -3.00
C THR A 65 -9.11 -2.75 -2.14
N TRP A 66 -7.94 -2.83 -2.77
CA TRP A 66 -6.67 -2.53 -2.10
C TRP A 66 -6.67 -1.09 -1.56
N GLY A 67 -7.25 -0.14 -2.30
CA GLY A 67 -7.41 1.23 -1.82
C GLY A 67 -8.30 1.35 -0.59
N ASP A 68 -9.37 0.56 -0.46
CA ASP A 68 -10.17 0.50 0.78
C ASP A 68 -9.33 0.01 1.95
N TYR A 69 -8.59 -1.08 1.74
CA TYR A 69 -7.74 -1.69 2.76
C TYR A 69 -6.68 -0.69 3.25
N PHE A 70 -5.93 -0.09 2.34
CA PHE A 70 -4.90 0.89 2.68
C PHE A 70 -5.48 2.13 3.36
N GLN A 71 -6.63 2.63 2.88
CA GLN A 71 -7.28 3.79 3.51
C GLN A 71 -7.66 3.48 4.96
N THR A 72 -8.29 2.33 5.20
CA THR A 72 -8.74 1.94 6.54
C THR A 72 -7.56 1.65 7.47
N GLU A 73 -6.58 0.86 7.02
CA GLU A 73 -5.40 0.49 7.81
C GLU A 73 -4.59 1.72 8.24
N ILE A 74 -4.32 2.65 7.31
CA ILE A 74 -3.53 3.85 7.60
C ILE A 74 -4.28 4.79 8.55
N ALA A 75 -5.59 4.97 8.34
CA ALA A 75 -6.39 5.76 9.26
C ALA A 75 -6.37 5.16 10.67
N SER A 76 -6.69 3.87 10.82
CA SER A 76 -6.76 3.20 12.13
C SER A 76 -5.43 3.21 12.87
N ARG A 77 -4.31 3.06 12.16
CA ARG A 77 -2.99 2.94 12.79
C ARG A 77 -2.31 4.28 13.08
N TYR A 78 -2.60 5.32 12.30
CA TYR A 78 -1.82 6.56 12.32
C TYR A 78 -2.64 7.84 12.51
N PHE A 79 -3.92 7.75 12.89
CA PHE A 79 -4.75 8.93 13.15
C PHE A 79 -4.17 9.86 14.23
N ASP A 80 -3.37 9.33 15.17
CA ASP A 80 -2.74 10.07 16.27
C ASP A 80 -1.56 10.94 15.81
N LYS A 81 -1.01 10.68 14.62
CA LYS A 81 0.16 11.38 14.08
C LYS A 81 -0.15 12.81 13.68
N SER A 82 0.87 13.67 13.66
CA SER A 82 0.72 15.01 13.11
C SER A 82 0.38 14.96 11.60
N GLU A 83 -0.20 16.03 11.05
CA GLU A 83 -0.48 16.12 9.60
C GLU A 83 0.77 15.86 8.75
N ILE A 84 1.92 16.36 9.20
CA ILE A 84 3.21 16.22 8.49
C ILE A 84 3.66 14.76 8.50
N GLU A 85 3.62 14.10 9.65
CA GLU A 85 4.00 12.68 9.76
C GLU A 85 3.02 11.79 9.00
N PHE A 86 1.73 12.08 9.09
CA PHE A 86 0.69 11.36 8.36
C PHE A 86 0.96 11.42 6.85
N LYS A 87 1.20 12.62 6.31
CA LYS A 87 1.54 12.80 4.90
C LYS A 87 2.79 12.05 4.48
N LYS A 88 3.85 12.05 5.32
CA LYS A 88 5.06 11.27 5.06
C LYS A 88 4.78 9.77 4.94
N ILE A 89 3.89 9.23 5.77
CA ILE A 89 3.49 7.81 5.68
C ILE A 89 2.84 7.52 4.32
N LEU A 90 1.97 8.41 3.83
CA LEU A 90 1.34 8.26 2.52
C LEU A 90 2.34 8.36 1.37
N GLU A 91 3.31 9.28 1.49
CA GLU A 91 4.40 9.41 0.53
C GLU A 91 5.29 8.15 0.52
N THR A 92 5.56 7.55 1.68
CA THR A 92 6.27 6.26 1.76
C THR A 92 5.51 5.16 1.03
N ILE A 93 4.19 5.07 1.19
CA ILE A 93 3.37 4.08 0.46
C ILE A 93 3.49 4.30 -1.06
N ARG A 94 3.40 5.56 -1.53
CA ARG A 94 3.58 5.87 -2.95
C ARG A 94 4.96 5.45 -3.44
N PHE A 95 5.99 5.74 -2.65
CA PHE A 95 7.37 5.37 -2.94
C PHE A 95 7.52 3.85 -3.06
N ASP A 96 6.94 3.09 -2.13
CA ASP A 96 6.99 1.63 -2.11
C ASP A 96 6.28 1.02 -3.31
N LEU A 97 5.10 1.52 -3.70
CA LEU A 97 4.37 1.05 -4.88
C LEU A 97 5.18 1.24 -6.17
N ILE A 98 5.84 2.41 -6.32
CA ILE A 98 6.69 2.68 -7.48
C ILE A 98 7.96 1.82 -7.43
N SER A 99 8.57 1.69 -6.26
CA SER A 99 9.76 0.86 -6.04
C SER A 99 9.50 -0.61 -6.38
N ALA A 100 8.37 -1.15 -5.90
CA ALA A 100 7.93 -2.50 -6.21
C ALA A 100 7.82 -2.72 -7.72
N HIS A 101 7.21 -1.77 -8.45
CA HIS A 101 7.20 -1.82 -9.92
C HIS A 101 8.62 -1.82 -10.49
N LEU A 102 9.46 -0.84 -10.13
CA LEU A 102 10.80 -0.66 -10.73
C LEU A 102 11.75 -1.83 -10.46
N ILE A 103 11.67 -2.43 -9.26
CA ILE A 103 12.54 -3.52 -8.84
C ILE A 103 12.17 -4.82 -9.54
N PHE A 104 10.88 -5.17 -9.56
CA PHE A 104 10.43 -6.52 -9.93
C PHE A 104 9.94 -6.66 -11.38
N SER A 105 9.59 -5.55 -12.06
CA SER A 105 9.13 -5.60 -13.45
C SER A 105 10.19 -6.22 -14.37
N GLY A 106 9.78 -7.24 -15.12
CA GLY A 106 10.65 -7.97 -16.05
C GLY A 106 11.71 -8.86 -15.37
N LYS A 107 11.70 -8.98 -14.04
CA LYS A 107 12.62 -9.89 -13.33
C LYS A 107 12.12 -11.34 -13.40
N PRO A 108 13.02 -12.31 -13.57
CA PRO A 108 12.67 -13.72 -13.61
C PRO A 108 12.24 -14.25 -12.23
N LYS A 109 11.47 -15.34 -12.22
CA LYS A 109 10.93 -15.96 -11.00
C LYS A 109 12.00 -16.28 -9.95
N TYR A 110 13.18 -16.76 -10.36
CA TYR A 110 14.26 -17.08 -9.42
C TYR A 110 14.74 -15.88 -8.59
N PHE A 111 14.63 -14.65 -9.13
CA PHE A 111 14.97 -13.44 -8.38
C PHE A 111 13.97 -13.21 -7.25
N GLN A 112 12.67 -13.37 -7.54
CA GLN A 112 11.61 -13.28 -6.54
C GLN A 112 11.76 -14.35 -5.46
N ASP A 113 12.07 -15.59 -5.86
CA ASP A 113 12.29 -16.69 -4.92
C ASP A 113 13.52 -16.45 -4.03
N SER A 114 14.58 -15.83 -4.57
CA SER A 114 15.74 -15.41 -3.79
C SER A 114 15.39 -14.35 -2.74
N VAL A 115 14.56 -13.36 -3.08
CA VAL A 115 14.11 -12.33 -2.14
C VAL A 115 13.32 -12.95 -0.98
N ARG A 116 12.38 -13.86 -1.28
CA ARG A 116 11.64 -14.61 -0.25
C ARG A 116 12.58 -15.43 0.64
N GLY A 117 13.57 -16.09 0.05
CA GLY A 117 14.55 -16.89 0.78
C GLY A 117 15.38 -16.05 1.75
N GLN A 118 15.87 -14.88 1.31
CA GLN A 118 16.64 -13.96 2.15
C GLN A 118 15.78 -13.41 3.30
N ALA A 119 14.58 -12.94 3.00
CA ALA A 119 13.67 -12.41 4.02
C ALA A 119 13.25 -13.47 5.04
N LEU A 120 13.03 -14.72 4.61
CA LEU A 120 12.76 -15.83 5.53
C LEU A 120 13.91 -16.07 6.51
N ILE A 121 15.16 -15.99 6.04
CA ILE A 121 16.34 -16.11 6.90
C ILE A 121 16.37 -14.95 7.90
N SER A 122 16.21 -13.70 7.46
CA SER A 122 16.21 -12.54 8.34
C SER A 122 15.06 -12.57 9.37
N LYS A 123 13.86 -13.01 8.95
CA LYS A 123 12.70 -13.22 9.85
C LYS A 123 12.91 -14.32 10.90
N SER A 124 13.87 -15.22 10.71
CA SER A 124 14.24 -16.24 11.70
C SER A 124 15.14 -15.70 12.82
N ILE A 125 15.70 -14.50 12.63
CA ILE A 125 16.49 -13.78 13.63
C ILE A 125 15.55 -12.88 14.44
N ASP A 126 15.74 -12.83 15.75
CA ASP A 126 15.01 -11.88 16.60
C ASP A 126 15.28 -10.44 16.12
N SER A 127 14.20 -9.68 15.89
CA SER A 127 14.24 -8.34 15.30
C SER A 127 15.11 -7.33 16.07
N THR A 128 15.38 -7.57 17.35
CA THR A 128 16.28 -6.74 18.16
C THR A 128 17.75 -6.86 17.73
N PHE A 129 18.10 -7.90 16.97
CA PHE A 129 19.45 -8.15 16.45
C PHE A 129 19.56 -7.95 14.93
N TRP A 130 18.51 -7.45 14.27
CA TRP A 130 18.56 -7.21 12.83
C TRP A 130 19.64 -6.22 12.45
N THR A 131 20.45 -6.62 11.47
CA THR A 131 21.35 -5.72 10.75
C THR A 131 20.56 -4.86 9.76
N LEU A 132 21.22 -3.88 9.13
CA LEU A 132 20.60 -3.14 8.02
C LEU A 132 20.25 -4.06 6.86
N GLU A 133 21.09 -5.05 6.56
CA GLU A 133 20.82 -6.04 5.51
C GLU A 133 19.57 -6.87 5.82
N ASP A 134 19.34 -7.22 7.08
CA ASP A 134 18.13 -7.94 7.50
C ASP A 134 16.88 -7.08 7.32
N GLN A 135 16.94 -5.80 7.68
CA GLN A 135 15.84 -4.86 7.49
C GLN A 135 15.53 -4.67 6.01
N GLU A 136 16.57 -4.52 5.18
CA GLU A 136 16.43 -4.40 3.73
C GLU A 136 15.85 -5.67 3.11
N ALA A 137 16.29 -6.86 3.51
CA ALA A 137 15.77 -8.13 3.02
C ALA A 137 14.28 -8.28 3.33
N VAL A 138 13.87 -7.99 4.57
CA VAL A 138 12.46 -8.05 4.98
C VAL A 138 11.63 -7.00 4.26
N HIS A 139 12.12 -5.77 4.12
CA HIS A 139 11.39 -4.73 3.39
C HIS A 139 11.25 -5.06 1.90
N LEU A 140 12.29 -5.61 1.27
CA LEU A 140 12.26 -6.03 -0.12
C LEU A 140 11.22 -7.14 -0.37
N GLU A 141 10.98 -8.02 0.61
CA GLU A 141 9.89 -8.98 0.56
C GLU A 141 8.52 -8.31 0.66
N VAL A 142 8.33 -7.28 1.49
CA VAL A 142 7.09 -6.49 1.50
C VAL A 142 6.81 -5.88 0.14
N LEU A 143 7.84 -5.31 -0.52
CA LEU A 143 7.71 -4.78 -1.87
C LEU A 143 7.35 -5.88 -2.90
N LEU A 144 7.90 -7.09 -2.74
CA LEU A 144 7.55 -8.25 -3.56
C LEU A 144 6.10 -8.68 -3.33
N GLU A 145 5.62 -8.66 -2.09
CA GLU A 145 4.23 -8.94 -1.75
C GLU A 145 3.30 -7.91 -2.40
N TYR A 146 3.59 -6.61 -2.32
CA TYR A 146 2.83 -5.59 -3.06
C TYR A 146 2.84 -5.86 -4.56
N TYR A 147 4.01 -6.12 -5.14
CA TYR A 147 4.14 -6.38 -6.57
C TYR A 147 3.29 -7.56 -7.03
N THR A 148 3.29 -8.65 -6.26
CA THR A 148 2.63 -9.90 -6.63
C THR A 148 1.15 -9.92 -6.28
N GLN A 149 0.77 -9.48 -5.08
CA GLN A 149 -0.61 -9.54 -4.62
C GLN A 149 -1.49 -8.50 -5.29
N MET A 150 -0.95 -7.31 -5.59
CA MET A 150 -1.69 -6.22 -6.24
C MET A 150 -1.56 -6.21 -7.77
N GLY A 151 -0.69 -7.06 -8.35
CA GLY A 151 -0.46 -7.11 -9.80
C GLY A 151 0.21 -5.86 -10.38
N ILE A 152 1.02 -5.14 -9.60
CA ILE A 152 1.60 -3.83 -9.97
C ILE A 152 2.35 -3.85 -11.30
N GLY A 153 2.98 -4.97 -11.68
CA GLY A 153 3.73 -5.10 -12.93
C GLY A 153 2.89 -5.23 -14.20
N GLU A 154 1.56 -5.35 -14.09
CA GLU A 154 0.67 -5.53 -15.25
C GLU A 154 0.38 -4.21 -15.98
N LYS A 155 0.51 -3.07 -15.29
CA LYS A 155 0.33 -1.73 -15.86
C LYS A 155 1.65 -0.95 -15.79
N PRO A 156 2.03 -0.22 -16.84
CA PRO A 156 3.22 0.62 -16.79
C PRO A 156 3.03 1.81 -15.86
N LEU A 157 4.10 2.22 -15.18
CA LEU A 157 4.16 3.50 -14.47
C LEU A 157 3.87 4.68 -15.41
N THR A 158 3.08 5.64 -14.93
CA THR A 158 2.84 6.89 -15.65
C THR A 158 4.10 7.76 -15.64
N VAL A 159 4.17 8.72 -16.57
CA VAL A 159 5.25 9.72 -16.59
C VAL A 159 5.29 10.53 -15.27
N SER A 160 4.12 10.86 -14.71
CA SER A 160 4.02 11.59 -13.44
C SER A 160 4.59 10.79 -12.26
N ASP A 161 4.38 9.47 -12.22
CA ASP A 161 4.95 8.62 -11.16
C ASP A 161 6.48 8.58 -11.23
N ARG A 162 7.02 8.47 -12.45
CA ARG A 162 8.47 8.47 -12.67
C ARG A 162 9.10 9.79 -12.24
N ILE A 163 8.53 10.91 -12.67
CA ILE A 163 9.02 12.26 -12.29
C ILE A 163 8.97 12.44 -10.77
N TRP A 164 7.87 12.03 -10.13
CA TRP A 164 7.73 12.14 -8.68
C TRP A 164 8.73 11.25 -7.93
N TYR A 165 9.01 10.06 -8.44
CA TYR A 165 9.98 9.17 -7.81
C TYR A 165 11.42 9.68 -7.98
N GLU A 166 11.77 10.19 -9.15
CA GLU A 166 13.09 10.73 -9.46
C GLU A 166 13.41 12.01 -8.66
N SER A 167 12.41 12.75 -8.17
CA SER A 167 12.67 13.93 -7.33
C SER A 167 13.37 13.57 -6.01
N PHE A 168 13.15 12.38 -5.45
CA PHE A 168 13.84 11.90 -4.25
C PHE A 168 15.33 11.63 -4.50
N GLU A 169 15.72 11.24 -5.72
CA GLU A 169 17.12 11.09 -6.10
C GLU A 169 17.81 12.45 -6.26
N LEU A 170 17.10 13.44 -6.79
CA LEU A 170 17.60 14.79 -6.97
C LEU A 170 17.78 15.51 -5.63
N GLU A 171 16.86 15.33 -4.69
CA GLU A 171 17.00 15.86 -3.32
C GLU A 171 18.22 15.27 -2.60
N LYS A 172 18.53 13.98 -2.81
CA LYS A 172 19.75 13.36 -2.26
C LYS A 172 21.05 13.91 -2.86
N LYS A 173 21.04 14.36 -4.12
CA LYS A 173 22.24 14.92 -4.78
C LYS A 173 22.50 16.39 -4.45
N ALA A 174 21.51 17.08 -3.89
CA ALA A 174 21.60 18.49 -3.53
C ALA A 174 22.07 18.74 -2.08
N VAL A 175 22.41 17.68 -1.34
CA VAL A 175 22.90 17.70 0.05
C VAL A 175 24.38 17.30 0.09
#